data_AF-A0A550CRW4-F1
#
_entry.id   AF-A0A550CRW4-F1
#
_cell.length_a   1.000
_cell.length_b   1.000
_cell.length_c   1.000
_cell.angle_alpha   90.00
_cell.angle_beta   90.00
_cell.angle_gamma   90.00
#
_symmetry.space_group_name_H-M   'P 1'
#
loop_
_entity.id
_entity.type
_entity.pdbx_description
1 polymer ?
#
loop_
_entity_poly.entity_id
_entity_poly.type
_entity_poly.pdbx_seq_one_letter_code
_entity_poly.pdbx_strand_id
1 'polypeptide(L)'
;MNIKNVERTKVVLQSRSKATPAPSADAAAPSTASSSSQGPPPAAGAAQTTDPLQLAAQIYPWLYMTSTLEKAFGDGEKAAEAEIQTFARDLAQDEESIRDEKTRWESERFIEFCDSLSSTPAGHLHVLQDLPEIMQSYLRHGKEADTWERKALDMAMSQMGTGTIASSNGSEETRTDEDAKDEQDRIEGAYQQQLNDLQSAIDHIEGLVNDGSTLGGRIQDVIDAVSPPAPVAAVPLPSPPPEEDKKFFEPSEEASRAAADGASHPLLTPLQRLLPLLSLRGDNLKLALELVDGAREGASMNLRAVSLGLY
;
A
#
# COMPACT_ATOMS: atom_id res chain seq x y z
N MET A 1 5.92 -39.36 -0.36
CA MET A 1 4.87 -38.36 -0.67
C MET A 1 5.25 -37.69 -1.98
N ASN A 2 4.43 -37.81 -3.03
CA ASN A 2 4.71 -37.18 -4.32
C ASN A 2 4.35 -35.69 -4.24
N ILE A 3 5.34 -34.83 -4.13
CA ILE A 3 5.17 -33.39 -4.27
C ILE A 3 4.91 -33.13 -5.75
N LYS A 4 3.62 -33.02 -6.12
CA LYS A 4 3.25 -32.53 -7.44
C LYS A 4 3.70 -31.07 -7.51
N ASN A 5 4.67 -30.78 -8.37
CA ASN A 5 5.02 -29.40 -8.72
C ASN A 5 3.75 -28.68 -9.16
N VAL A 6 3.26 -27.77 -8.32
CA VAL A 6 2.25 -26.79 -8.70
C VAL A 6 2.96 -25.80 -9.60
N GLU A 7 2.94 -26.09 -10.91
CA GLU A 7 3.34 -25.13 -11.92
C GLU A 7 2.49 -23.88 -11.70
N ARG A 8 3.12 -22.79 -11.24
CA ARG A 8 2.49 -21.48 -11.11
C ARG A 8 1.88 -21.15 -12.46
N THR A 9 0.56 -21.24 -12.54
CA THR A 9 -0.23 -20.85 -13.70
C THR A 9 0.13 -19.41 -14.01
N LYS A 10 1.00 -19.23 -15.00
CA LYS A 10 1.29 -17.93 -15.59
C LYS A 10 -0.05 -17.51 -16.18
N VAL A 11 -0.77 -16.64 -15.47
CA VAL A 11 -1.95 -15.95 -16.00
C VAL A 11 -1.43 -15.03 -17.10
N VAL A 12 -1.15 -15.64 -18.25
CA VAL A 12 -1.07 -14.94 -19.51
C VAL A 12 -2.50 -14.47 -19.70
N LEU A 13 -2.72 -13.17 -19.53
CA LEU A 13 -3.83 -12.45 -20.15
C LEU A 13 -3.69 -12.68 -21.66
N GLN A 14 -4.03 -13.88 -22.12
CA GLN A 14 -4.42 -14.13 -23.49
C GLN A 14 -5.71 -13.36 -23.60
N SER A 15 -5.59 -12.11 -24.03
CA SER A 15 -6.67 -11.33 -24.60
C SER A 15 -7.31 -12.23 -25.64
N ARG A 16 -8.36 -12.94 -25.22
CA ARG A 16 -9.15 -13.81 -26.07
C ARG A 16 -9.96 -12.84 -26.91
N SER A 17 -9.34 -12.31 -27.95
CA SER A 17 -9.98 -11.68 -29.09
C SER A 17 -10.83 -12.75 -29.74
N LYS A 18 -11.99 -13.00 -29.10
CA LYS A 18 -13.08 -13.79 -29.64
C LYS A 18 -13.45 -13.07 -30.93
N ALA A 19 -13.07 -13.71 -32.03
CA ALA A 19 -13.21 -13.22 -33.39
C ALA A 19 -14.57 -12.55 -33.57
N THR A 20 -14.55 -11.24 -33.67
CA THR A 20 -15.65 -10.46 -34.23
C THR A 20 -15.89 -11.01 -35.63
N PRO A 21 -17.09 -11.49 -35.98
CA PRO A 21 -17.40 -11.83 -37.36
C PRO A 21 -17.23 -10.54 -38.18
N ALA A 22 -16.31 -10.59 -39.14
CA ALA A 22 -16.05 -9.50 -40.07
C ALA A 22 -17.37 -9.06 -40.72
N PRO A 23 -17.78 -7.78 -40.62
CA PRO A 23 -18.82 -7.28 -41.50
C PRO A 23 -18.22 -7.25 -42.92
N SER A 24 -18.78 -8.06 -43.82
CA SER A 24 -18.52 -8.00 -45.25
C SER A 24 -18.66 -6.56 -45.73
N ALA A 25 -17.53 -5.96 -46.09
CA ALA A 25 -17.45 -4.71 -46.80
C ALA A 25 -17.88 -4.96 -48.26
N ASP A 26 -19.18 -4.99 -48.50
CA ASP A 26 -19.78 -4.87 -49.83
C ASP A 26 -20.95 -3.89 -49.74
N ALA A 27 -20.67 -2.61 -49.92
CA ALA A 27 -21.68 -1.63 -50.30
C ALA A 27 -21.01 -0.47 -51.02
N ALA A 28 -21.04 -0.58 -52.34
CA ALA A 28 -20.72 0.42 -53.33
C ALA A 28 -21.17 1.84 -52.90
N ALA A 29 -20.25 2.79 -53.04
CA ALA A 29 -20.56 4.22 -53.00
C ALA A 29 -21.40 4.61 -54.23
N PRO A 30 -22.60 5.20 -54.07
CA PRO A 30 -23.19 5.98 -55.14
C PRO A 30 -22.69 7.43 -55.03
N SER A 31 -21.79 7.79 -55.93
CA SER A 31 -21.50 9.18 -56.27
C SER A 31 -22.76 9.80 -56.87
N THR A 32 -23.52 10.55 -56.07
CA THR A 32 -24.70 11.27 -56.56
C THR A 32 -24.35 12.73 -56.77
N ALA A 33 -24.36 13.12 -58.04
CA ALA A 33 -24.07 14.45 -58.56
C ALA A 33 -24.97 15.53 -57.92
N SER A 34 -24.35 16.64 -57.55
CA SER A 34 -25.03 17.89 -57.22
C SER A 34 -25.48 18.58 -58.51
N SER A 35 -26.73 18.39 -58.91
CA SER A 35 -27.40 19.21 -59.92
C SER A 35 -28.20 20.31 -59.21
N SER A 36 -27.63 21.51 -59.16
CA SER A 36 -28.31 22.74 -58.78
C SER A 36 -29.28 23.17 -59.90
N SER A 37 -30.54 22.78 -59.81
CA SER A 37 -31.63 23.40 -60.57
C SER A 37 -32.40 24.37 -59.67
N GLN A 38 -32.12 25.66 -59.80
CA GLN A 38 -33.01 26.73 -59.36
C GLN A 38 -34.28 26.66 -60.20
N GLY A 39 -35.34 26.09 -59.62
CA GLY A 39 -36.70 26.10 -60.16
C GLY A 39 -37.56 27.16 -59.45
N PRO A 40 -38.43 27.89 -60.19
CA PRO A 40 -39.24 28.99 -59.67
C PRO A 40 -40.25 28.54 -58.59
N PRO A 41 -40.64 29.43 -57.67
CA PRO A 41 -41.54 29.11 -56.56
C PRO A 41 -42.91 28.62 -57.08
N PRO A 42 -43.34 27.38 -56.75
CA PRO A 42 -44.68 26.95 -57.09
C PRO A 42 -45.70 27.73 -56.28
N ALA A 43 -46.70 28.24 -56.99
CA ALA A 43 -47.83 28.97 -56.45
C ALA A 43 -48.55 28.16 -55.36
N ALA A 44 -48.93 28.87 -54.30
CA ALA A 44 -49.77 28.38 -53.23
C ALA A 44 -51.10 27.83 -53.78
N GLY A 45 -51.41 26.56 -53.52
CA GLY A 45 -52.75 26.04 -53.79
C GLY A 45 -52.84 24.56 -54.12
N ALA A 46 -52.64 23.70 -53.12
CA ALA A 46 -53.45 22.51 -52.89
C ALA A 46 -52.90 21.85 -51.61
N ALA A 47 -53.74 21.74 -50.58
CA ALA A 47 -53.42 20.91 -49.44
C ALA A 47 -53.28 19.47 -49.94
N GLN A 48 -52.05 19.02 -50.16
CA GLN A 48 -51.75 17.62 -50.39
C GLN A 48 -52.17 16.88 -49.13
N THR A 49 -53.37 16.30 -49.16
CA THR A 49 -53.81 15.34 -48.15
C THR A 49 -52.89 14.15 -48.31
N THR A 50 -51.76 14.15 -47.59
CA THR A 50 -50.83 13.03 -47.53
C THR A 50 -51.64 11.79 -47.20
N ASP A 51 -51.68 10.86 -48.15
CA ASP A 51 -52.36 9.59 -47.99
C ASP A 51 -51.82 8.93 -46.72
N PRO A 52 -52.66 8.64 -45.71
CA PRO A 52 -52.21 8.01 -44.47
C PRO A 52 -51.44 6.71 -44.73
N LEU A 53 -51.69 6.03 -45.86
CA LEU A 53 -50.94 4.85 -46.25
C LEU A 53 -49.49 5.16 -46.67
N GLN A 54 -49.25 6.29 -47.34
CA GLN A 54 -47.90 6.73 -47.70
C GLN A 54 -47.10 7.15 -46.46
N LEU A 55 -47.75 7.85 -45.52
CA LEU A 55 -47.13 8.23 -44.25
C LEU A 55 -46.78 6.98 -43.41
N ALA A 56 -47.71 6.02 -43.33
CA ALA A 56 -47.47 4.73 -42.70
C ALA A 56 -46.28 4.00 -43.32
N ALA A 57 -46.24 3.88 -44.65
CA ALA A 57 -45.16 3.20 -45.37
C ALA A 57 -43.79 3.84 -45.12
N GLN A 58 -43.73 5.13 -44.80
CA GLN A 58 -42.48 5.83 -44.47
C GLN A 58 -42.08 5.68 -42.99
N ILE A 59 -43.03 5.71 -42.06
CA ILE A 59 -42.75 5.69 -40.61
C ILE A 59 -42.50 4.26 -40.09
N TYR A 60 -43.28 3.27 -40.56
CA TYR A 60 -43.20 1.90 -40.03
C TYR A 60 -41.82 1.24 -40.17
N PRO A 61 -41.08 1.39 -41.29
CA PRO A 61 -39.72 0.85 -41.37
C PRO A 61 -38.78 1.43 -40.31
N TRP A 62 -38.89 2.73 -40.03
CA TRP A 62 -38.07 3.38 -39.01
C TRP A 62 -38.45 2.92 -37.59
N LEU A 63 -39.75 2.78 -37.31
CA LEU A 63 -40.23 2.24 -36.03
C LEU A 63 -39.81 0.77 -35.83
N TYR A 64 -39.88 -0.04 -36.88
CA TYR A 64 -39.42 -1.43 -36.85
C TYR A 64 -37.90 -1.52 -36.64
N MET A 65 -37.12 -0.69 -37.32
CA MET A 65 -35.66 -0.65 -37.17
C MET A 65 -35.24 -0.20 -35.77
N THR A 66 -35.88 0.85 -35.23
CA THR A 66 -35.60 1.33 -33.87
C THR A 66 -35.96 0.26 -32.83
N SER A 67 -37.14 -0.36 -32.95
CA SER A 67 -37.55 -1.47 -32.06
C SER A 67 -36.62 -2.68 -32.14
N THR A 68 -36.15 -3.07 -33.33
CA THR A 68 -35.21 -4.20 -33.48
C THR A 68 -33.82 -3.87 -32.93
N LEU A 69 -33.36 -2.62 -33.07
CA LEU A 69 -32.11 -2.16 -32.45
C LEU A 69 -32.22 -2.12 -30.92
N GLU A 70 -33.31 -1.57 -30.37
CA GLU A 70 -33.57 -1.57 -28.92
C GLU A 70 -33.58 -3.00 -28.37
N LYS A 71 -34.21 -3.93 -29.09
CA LYS A 71 -34.18 -5.35 -28.71
C LYS A 71 -32.75 -5.92 -28.75
N ALA A 72 -31.99 -5.65 -29.81
CA ALA A 72 -30.61 -6.13 -29.92
C ALA A 72 -29.70 -5.55 -28.81
N PHE A 73 -29.88 -4.28 -28.45
CA PHE A 73 -29.19 -3.65 -27.33
C PHE A 73 -29.60 -4.29 -25.99
N GLY A 74 -30.90 -4.49 -25.75
CA GLY A 74 -31.37 -5.12 -24.52
C GLY A 74 -30.91 -6.58 -24.38
N ASP A 75 -30.85 -7.33 -25.48
CA ASP A 75 -30.32 -8.70 -25.48
C ASP A 75 -28.79 -8.69 -25.23
N GLY A 76 -28.08 -7.73 -25.82
CA GLY A 76 -26.64 -7.52 -25.60
C GLY A 76 -26.30 -7.10 -24.16
N GLU A 77 -27.09 -6.20 -23.58
CA GLU A 77 -26.95 -5.74 -22.20
C GLU A 77 -27.16 -6.89 -21.21
N LYS A 78 -28.23 -7.68 -21.40
CA LYS A 78 -28.47 -8.87 -20.58
C LYS A 78 -27.36 -9.92 -20.70
N ALA A 79 -26.83 -10.12 -21.91
CA ALA A 79 -25.73 -11.05 -22.12
C ALA A 79 -24.45 -10.58 -21.43
N ALA A 80 -24.13 -9.29 -21.53
CA ALA A 80 -22.98 -8.69 -20.85
C ALA A 80 -23.13 -8.73 -19.33
N GLU A 81 -24.32 -8.44 -18.79
CA GLU A 81 -24.60 -8.53 -17.36
C GLU A 81 -24.46 -9.98 -16.86
N ALA A 82 -24.98 -10.96 -17.61
CA ALA A 82 -24.82 -12.36 -17.27
C ALA A 82 -23.34 -12.78 -17.28
N GLU A 83 -22.55 -12.33 -18.24
CA GLU A 83 -21.10 -12.60 -18.31
C GLU A 83 -20.35 -11.98 -17.12
N ILE A 84 -20.65 -10.73 -16.76
CA ILE A 84 -20.08 -10.05 -15.58
C ILE A 84 -20.43 -10.81 -14.29
N GLN A 85 -21.69 -11.25 -14.15
CA GLN A 85 -22.11 -12.03 -12.99
C GLN A 85 -21.43 -13.41 -12.92
N THR A 86 -21.19 -14.06 -14.06
CA THR A 86 -20.42 -15.31 -14.08
C THR A 86 -18.97 -15.07 -13.67
N PHE A 87 -18.31 -14.06 -14.23
CA PHE A 87 -16.94 -13.71 -13.90
C PHE A 87 -16.78 -13.32 -12.43
N ALA A 88 -17.72 -12.55 -11.88
CA ALA A 88 -17.71 -12.17 -10.46
C ALA A 88 -17.84 -13.40 -9.55
N ARG A 89 -18.64 -14.41 -9.93
CA ARG A 89 -18.78 -15.66 -9.18
C ARG A 89 -17.51 -16.49 -9.25
N ASP A 90 -16.93 -16.64 -10.43
CA ASP A 90 -15.71 -17.41 -10.64
C ASP A 90 -14.54 -16.78 -9.85
N LEU A 91 -14.43 -15.45 -9.86
CA LEU A 91 -13.42 -14.72 -9.09
C LEU A 91 -13.61 -14.88 -7.58
N ALA A 92 -14.85 -14.85 -7.08
CA ALA A 92 -15.14 -15.10 -5.67
C ALA A 92 -14.75 -16.53 -5.25
N GLN A 93 -14.96 -17.52 -6.13
CA GLN A 93 -14.56 -18.90 -5.89
C GLN A 93 -13.02 -19.07 -5.89
N ASP A 94 -12.33 -18.41 -6.82
CA ASP A 94 -10.86 -18.42 -6.86
C ASP A 94 -10.26 -17.74 -5.63
N GLU A 95 -10.83 -16.62 -5.18
CA GLU A 95 -10.42 -15.93 -3.96
C GLU A 95 -10.61 -16.79 -2.71
N GLU A 96 -11.70 -17.57 -2.64
CA GLU A 96 -11.95 -18.52 -1.56
C GLU A 96 -10.91 -19.65 -1.57
N SER A 97 -10.64 -20.26 -2.73
CA SER A 97 -9.61 -21.31 -2.89
C SER A 97 -8.23 -20.82 -2.47
N ILE A 98 -7.83 -19.60 -2.87
CA ILE A 98 -6.55 -18.99 -2.49
C ILE A 98 -6.51 -18.75 -0.97
N ARG A 99 -7.62 -18.32 -0.36
CA ARG A 99 -7.70 -18.11 1.10
C ARG A 99 -7.51 -19.43 1.86
N ASP A 100 -8.11 -20.51 1.39
CA ASP A 100 -7.99 -21.83 1.99
C ASP A 100 -6.57 -22.37 1.84
N GLU A 101 -5.98 -22.25 0.65
CA GLU A 101 -4.61 -22.70 0.38
C GLU A 101 -3.59 -21.91 1.21
N LYS A 102 -3.78 -20.60 1.35
CA LYS A 102 -2.99 -19.75 2.25
C LYS A 102 -3.11 -20.20 3.70
N THR A 103 -4.33 -20.46 4.18
CA THR A 103 -4.57 -20.92 5.57
C THR A 103 -3.87 -22.24 5.83
N ARG A 104 -3.97 -23.18 4.89
CA ARG A 104 -3.28 -24.47 4.97
C ARG A 104 -1.77 -24.29 5.01
N TRP A 105 -1.21 -23.51 4.10
CA TRP A 105 0.23 -23.25 4.05
C TRP A 105 0.75 -22.57 5.33
N GLU A 106 0.00 -21.61 5.87
CA GLU A 106 0.32 -20.97 7.16
C GLU A 106 0.28 -21.99 8.32
N SER A 107 -0.69 -22.91 8.33
CA SER A 107 -0.76 -23.96 9.34
C SER A 107 0.40 -24.97 9.23
N GLU A 108 0.79 -25.38 8.03
CA GLU A 108 1.91 -26.30 7.79
C GLU A 108 3.21 -25.66 8.28
N ARG A 109 3.44 -24.40 7.92
CA ARG A 109 4.59 -23.62 8.37
C ARG A 109 4.60 -23.39 9.90
N PHE A 110 3.43 -23.24 10.52
CA PHE A 110 3.32 -23.12 11.97
C PHE A 110 3.65 -24.43 12.69
N ILE A 111 3.23 -25.58 12.15
CA ILE A 111 3.59 -26.89 12.67
C ILE A 111 5.10 -27.11 12.56
N GLU A 112 5.68 -26.87 11.38
CA GLU A 112 7.14 -26.94 11.18
C GLU A 112 7.90 -26.05 12.17
N PHE A 113 7.35 -24.88 12.46
CA PHE A 113 7.89 -23.98 13.46
C PHE A 113 7.83 -24.59 14.88
N CYS A 114 6.68 -25.11 15.31
CA CYS A 114 6.55 -25.78 16.61
C CYS A 114 7.47 -27.01 16.73
N ASP A 115 7.60 -27.81 15.68
CA ASP A 115 8.50 -28.96 15.65
C ASP A 115 9.96 -28.52 15.78
N SER A 116 10.34 -27.43 15.11
CA SER A 116 11.67 -26.82 15.22
C SER A 116 11.94 -26.32 16.65
N LEU A 117 10.95 -25.68 17.29
CA LEU A 117 11.07 -25.27 18.70
C LEU A 117 11.26 -26.47 19.63
N SER A 118 10.52 -27.57 19.41
CA SER A 118 10.64 -28.77 20.23
C SER A 118 11.98 -29.50 20.04
N SER A 119 12.60 -29.35 18.87
CA SER A 119 13.90 -29.92 18.52
C SER A 119 15.07 -29.09 19.05
N THR A 120 14.79 -27.90 19.61
CA THR A 120 15.84 -27.00 20.09
C THR A 120 16.43 -27.54 21.41
N PRO A 121 17.77 -27.58 21.57
CA PRO A 121 18.39 -28.06 22.80
C PRO A 121 17.87 -27.28 24.03
N ALA A 122 17.66 -27.98 25.15
CA ALA A 122 17.04 -27.44 26.36
C ALA A 122 17.67 -26.13 26.89
N GLY A 123 18.92 -25.82 26.52
CA GLY A 123 19.60 -24.57 26.86
C GLY A 123 19.02 -23.31 26.19
N HIS A 124 18.40 -23.41 25.01
CA HIS A 124 17.83 -22.24 24.30
C HIS A 124 16.37 -21.97 24.65
N LEU A 125 15.75 -22.78 25.52
CA LEU A 125 14.33 -22.64 25.90
C LEU A 125 14.06 -21.28 26.59
N HIS A 126 15.05 -20.76 27.33
CA HIS A 126 14.93 -19.45 27.99
C HIS A 126 14.83 -18.31 26.99
N VAL A 127 15.57 -18.37 25.88
CA VAL A 127 15.54 -17.35 24.83
C VAL A 127 14.17 -17.34 24.14
N LEU A 128 13.57 -18.51 23.98
CA LEU A 128 12.22 -18.65 23.43
C LEU A 128 11.13 -18.15 24.36
N GLN A 129 11.37 -18.12 25.68
CA GLN A 129 10.42 -17.62 26.66
C GLN A 129 10.23 -16.10 26.57
N ASP A 130 11.29 -15.37 26.21
CA ASP A 130 11.28 -13.90 26.08
C ASP A 130 10.76 -13.44 24.71
N LEU A 131 10.80 -14.32 23.70
CA LEU A 131 10.44 -13.99 22.32
C LEU A 131 9.01 -13.43 22.15
N PRO A 132 7.95 -13.97 22.80
CA PRO A 132 6.62 -13.39 22.74
C PRO A 132 6.56 -11.96 23.25
N GLU A 133 7.30 -11.66 24.34
CA GLU A 133 7.35 -10.32 24.93
C GLU A 133 8.08 -9.35 24.01
N ILE A 134 9.20 -9.77 23.41
CA ILE A 134 9.95 -9.00 22.41
C ILE A 134 9.07 -8.69 21.19
N MET A 135 8.34 -9.69 20.69
CA MET A 135 7.46 -9.51 19.54
C MET A 135 6.28 -8.59 19.85
N GLN A 136 5.68 -8.71 21.03
CA GLN A 136 4.63 -7.80 21.49
C GLN A 136 5.16 -6.37 21.66
N SER A 137 6.35 -6.22 22.22
CA SER A 137 7.03 -4.93 22.37
C SER A 137 7.31 -4.30 21.00
N TYR A 138 7.78 -5.08 20.02
CA TYR A 138 7.99 -4.63 18.64
C TYR A 138 6.71 -4.16 17.96
N LEU A 139 5.60 -4.91 18.11
CA LEU A 139 4.32 -4.54 17.54
C LEU A 139 3.72 -3.31 18.21
N ARG A 140 3.86 -3.20 19.53
CA ARG A 140 3.41 -2.02 20.30
C ARG A 140 4.20 -0.78 19.90
N HIS A 141 5.54 -0.88 19.92
CA HIS A 141 6.45 0.18 19.49
C HIS A 141 6.14 0.65 18.08
N GLY A 142 5.92 -0.27 17.14
CA GLY A 142 5.53 0.07 15.77
C GLY A 142 4.23 0.88 15.68
N LYS A 143 3.18 0.50 16.42
CA LYS A 143 1.91 1.24 16.42
C LYS A 143 2.03 2.62 17.06
N GLU A 144 2.78 2.71 18.16
CA GLU A 144 3.04 3.97 18.85
C GLU A 144 3.86 4.90 17.95
N ALA A 145 4.91 4.39 17.30
CA ALA A 145 5.71 5.13 16.33
C ALA A 145 4.86 5.67 15.17
N ASP A 146 4.07 4.82 14.51
CA ASP A 146 3.20 5.24 13.39
C ASP A 146 2.18 6.33 13.81
N THR A 147 1.75 6.31 15.07
CA THR A 147 0.80 7.28 15.63
C THR A 147 1.49 8.63 15.84
N TRP A 148 2.69 8.62 16.41
CA TRP A 148 3.44 9.84 16.69
C TRP A 148 4.08 10.46 15.46
N GLU A 149 4.50 9.67 14.46
CA GLU A 149 4.91 10.18 13.15
C GLU A 149 3.80 11.01 12.50
N ARG A 150 2.56 10.47 12.49
CA ARG A 150 1.39 11.19 11.96
C ARG A 150 1.05 12.43 12.77
N LYS A 151 1.12 12.35 14.10
CA LYS A 151 0.83 13.48 14.99
C LYS A 151 1.87 14.59 14.87
N ALA A 152 3.15 14.24 14.76
CA ALA A 152 4.23 15.18 14.51
C ALA A 152 4.03 15.95 13.20
N LEU A 153 3.67 15.24 12.13
CA LEU A 153 3.36 15.84 10.84
C LEU A 153 2.13 16.78 10.91
N ASP A 154 1.08 16.38 11.62
CA ASP A 154 -0.11 17.21 11.84
C ASP A 154 0.21 18.49 12.62
N MET A 155 1.01 18.38 13.69
CA MET A 155 1.50 19.53 14.45
C MET A 155 2.32 20.51 13.58
N ALA A 156 3.20 19.98 12.73
CA ALA A 156 4.00 20.77 11.81
C ALA A 156 3.14 21.47 10.74
N MET A 157 2.12 20.79 10.21
CA MET A 157 1.19 21.38 9.24
C MET A 157 0.29 22.45 9.87
N SER A 158 -0.17 22.22 11.11
CA SER A 158 -0.96 23.20 11.87
C SER A 158 -0.19 24.49 12.14
N GLN A 159 1.12 24.39 12.42
CA GLN A 159 2.02 25.54 12.51
C GLN A 159 2.09 26.35 11.21
N MET A 160 2.20 25.68 10.05
CA MET A 160 2.24 26.38 8.76
C MET A 160 0.92 27.08 8.40
N GLY A 161 -0.22 26.52 8.81
CA GLY A 161 -1.54 27.09 8.51
C GLY A 161 -1.92 28.29 9.39
N THR A 162 -1.51 28.29 10.65
CA THR A 162 -1.94 29.29 11.66
C THR A 162 -1.36 30.69 11.42
N GLY A 163 -0.22 30.80 10.73
CA GLY A 163 0.40 32.10 10.42
C GLY A 163 -0.41 33.01 9.46
N THR A 164 -1.44 32.49 8.79
CA THR A 164 -2.11 33.22 7.69
C THR A 164 -3.52 33.75 8.06
N ILE A 165 -4.14 33.26 9.14
CA ILE A 165 -5.60 33.43 9.32
C ILE A 165 -5.97 34.65 10.19
N ALA A 166 -5.06 35.20 11.00
CA ALA A 166 -5.39 36.33 11.87
C ALA A 166 -5.58 37.68 11.12
N SER A 167 -5.22 37.79 9.84
CA SER A 167 -5.39 39.04 9.07
C SER A 167 -6.75 39.19 8.37
N SER A 168 -7.67 38.23 8.45
CA SER A 168 -8.89 38.29 7.65
C SER A 168 -10.09 38.88 8.39
N ASN A 169 -10.46 40.06 7.88
CA ASN A 169 -11.78 40.70 7.90
C ASN A 169 -12.11 41.56 9.14
N GLY A 170 -11.42 42.70 9.13
CA GLY A 170 -11.84 43.93 9.79
C GLY A 170 -13.32 44.22 9.59
N SER A 171 -14.05 44.03 10.67
CA SER A 171 -15.17 44.91 11.01
C SER A 171 -14.55 45.91 11.98
N GLU A 172 -14.30 47.12 11.51
CA GLU A 172 -13.81 48.28 12.29
C GLU A 172 -14.89 48.71 13.30
N GLU A 173 -15.29 47.80 14.20
CA GLU A 173 -16.05 48.15 15.38
C GLU A 173 -15.05 48.59 16.45
N THR A 174 -15.35 49.74 17.06
CA THR A 174 -14.58 50.38 18.12
C THR A 174 -14.45 49.44 19.33
N ARG A 175 -13.47 48.53 19.28
CA ARG A 175 -13.07 47.72 20.42
C ARG A 175 -12.47 48.62 21.48
N THR A 176 -12.83 48.36 22.73
CA THR A 176 -12.25 49.08 23.86
C THR A 176 -10.85 48.54 24.14
N ASP A 177 -9.98 49.35 24.74
CA ASP A 177 -8.60 48.93 25.08
C ASP A 177 -8.58 47.71 26.03
N GLU A 178 -9.66 47.47 26.79
CA GLU A 178 -9.82 46.29 27.65
C GLU A 178 -10.02 45.01 26.82
N ASP A 179 -10.84 45.05 25.76
CA ASP A 179 -11.08 43.89 24.88
C ASP A 179 -9.81 43.45 24.14
N ALA A 180 -8.93 44.40 23.80
CA ALA A 180 -7.67 44.10 23.13
C ALA A 180 -6.69 43.34 24.03
N LYS A 181 -6.65 43.68 25.32
CA LYS A 181 -5.77 43.01 26.29
C LYS A 181 -6.22 41.59 26.59
N ASP A 182 -7.53 41.38 26.77
CA ASP A 182 -8.07 40.04 27.04
C ASP A 182 -7.86 39.09 25.85
N GLU A 183 -7.97 39.59 24.61
CA GLU A 183 -7.66 38.80 23.42
C GLU A 183 -6.16 38.49 23.31
N GLN A 184 -5.29 39.44 23.65
CA GLN A 184 -3.84 39.20 23.71
C GLN A 184 -3.48 38.11 24.74
N ASP A 185 -3.99 38.21 25.97
CA ASP A 185 -3.75 37.22 27.03
C ASP A 185 -4.26 35.83 26.62
N ARG A 186 -5.40 35.77 25.89
CA ARG A 186 -5.96 34.53 25.35
C ARG A 186 -5.07 33.92 24.27
N ILE A 187 -4.57 34.73 23.33
CA ILE A 187 -3.67 34.28 22.26
C ILE A 187 -2.35 33.81 22.86
N GLU A 188 -1.78 34.56 23.81
CA GLU A 188 -0.55 34.19 24.52
C GLU A 188 -0.70 32.85 25.25
N GLY A 189 -1.82 32.67 25.97
CA GLY A 189 -2.15 31.42 26.65
C GLY A 189 -2.28 30.23 25.68
N ALA A 190 -2.86 30.43 24.50
CA ALA A 190 -2.98 29.39 23.47
C ALA A 190 -1.61 28.95 22.92
N TYR A 191 -0.72 29.90 22.61
CA TYR A 191 0.64 29.60 22.18
C TYR A 191 1.47 28.92 23.27
N GLN A 192 1.31 29.35 24.52
CA GLN A 192 1.98 28.71 25.66
C GLN A 192 1.54 27.25 25.82
N GLN A 193 0.24 26.97 25.69
CA GLN A 193 -0.28 25.60 25.70
C GLN A 193 0.28 24.79 24.53
N GLN A 194 0.31 25.36 23.33
CA GLN A 194 0.88 24.70 22.15
C GLN A 194 2.37 24.34 22.35
N LEU A 195 3.16 25.22 22.97
CA LEU A 195 4.57 24.93 23.30
C LEU A 195 4.71 23.78 24.30
N ASN A 196 3.84 23.70 25.30
CA ASN A 196 3.82 22.59 26.26
C ASN A 196 3.46 21.26 25.57
N ASP A 197 2.48 21.29 24.67
CA ASP A 197 2.06 20.11 23.92
C ASP A 197 3.18 19.61 22.98
N LEU A 198 3.90 20.53 22.33
CA LEU A 198 5.07 20.22 21.49
C LEU A 198 6.23 19.65 22.32
N GLN A 199 6.52 20.22 23.50
CA GLN A 199 7.54 19.65 24.40
C GLN A 199 7.16 18.23 24.85
N SER A 200 5.89 18.01 25.22
CA SER A 200 5.42 16.67 25.59
C SER A 200 5.53 15.67 24.42
N ALA A 201 5.36 16.14 23.18
CA ALA A 201 5.56 15.31 21.99
C ALA A 201 7.03 14.95 21.78
N ILE A 202 7.95 15.89 21.96
CA ILE A 202 9.41 15.68 21.91
C ILE A 202 9.81 14.60 22.92
N ASP A 203 9.46 14.78 24.20
CA ASP A 203 9.83 13.86 25.27
C ASP A 203 9.32 12.43 24.99
N HIS A 204 8.13 12.31 24.39
CA HIS A 204 7.54 11.02 24.05
C HIS A 204 8.22 10.35 22.84
N ILE A 205 8.52 11.11 21.79
CA ILE A 205 9.23 10.59 20.61
C ILE A 205 10.65 10.14 21.01
N GLU A 206 11.36 10.91 21.85
CA GLU A 206 12.66 10.51 22.40
C GLU A 206 12.57 9.21 23.21
N GLY A 207 11.52 9.07 24.03
CA GLY A 207 11.22 7.82 24.73
C GLY A 207 11.10 6.64 23.77
N LEU A 208 10.32 6.79 22.70
CA LEU A 208 10.15 5.75 21.67
C LEU A 208 11.45 5.42 20.92
N VAL A 209 12.32 6.39 20.65
CA VAL A 209 13.62 6.14 20.02
C VAL A 209 14.52 5.30 20.94
N ASN A 210 14.53 5.61 22.23
CA ASN A 210 15.28 4.84 23.23
C ASN A 210 14.71 3.42 23.39
N ASP A 211 13.38 3.28 23.47
CA ASP A 211 12.70 1.99 23.54
C ASP A 211 13.00 1.14 22.29
N GLY A 212 13.00 1.75 21.11
CA GLY A 212 13.39 1.07 19.87
C GLY A 212 14.84 0.56 19.90
N SER A 213 15.77 1.34 20.45
CA SER A 213 17.18 0.95 20.58
C SER A 213 17.36 -0.21 21.58
N THR A 214 16.69 -0.15 22.74
CA THR A 214 16.74 -1.24 23.72
C THR A 214 16.12 -2.54 23.19
N LEU A 215 14.99 -2.43 22.47
CA LEU A 215 14.36 -3.56 21.80
C LEU A 215 15.27 -4.16 20.72
N GLY A 216 15.98 -3.33 19.96
CA GLY A 216 16.99 -3.78 18.99
C GLY A 216 18.10 -4.59 19.66
N GLY A 217 18.61 -4.13 20.81
CA GLY A 217 19.57 -4.87 21.63
C GLY A 217 19.03 -6.24 22.05
N ARG A 218 17.81 -6.31 22.60
CA ARG A 218 17.16 -7.57 22.99
C ARG A 218 17.01 -8.55 21.82
N ILE A 219 16.64 -8.06 20.63
CA ILE A 219 16.53 -8.89 19.42
C ILE A 219 17.91 -9.42 19.01
N GLN A 220 18.94 -8.58 19.08
CA GLN A 220 20.31 -8.97 18.75
C GLN A 220 20.84 -10.02 19.73
N ASP A 221 20.60 -9.86 21.04
CA ASP A 221 20.97 -10.84 22.06
C ASP A 221 20.33 -12.22 21.79
N VAL A 222 19.06 -12.23 21.37
CA VAL A 222 18.35 -13.45 20.96
C VAL A 222 18.98 -14.06 19.70
N ILE A 223 19.32 -13.25 18.71
CA ILE A 223 19.98 -13.72 17.48
C ILE A 223 21.33 -14.35 17.83
N ASP A 224 22.14 -13.70 18.67
CA ASP A 224 23.46 -14.18 19.06
C ASP A 224 23.38 -15.44 19.92
N ALA A 225 22.35 -15.56 20.77
CA ALA A 225 22.11 -16.75 21.58
C ALA A 225 21.59 -17.96 20.77
N VAL A 226 20.89 -17.73 19.65
CA VAL A 226 20.36 -18.79 18.76
C VAL A 226 21.33 -19.11 17.62
N SER A 227 22.21 -18.18 17.27
CA SER A 227 23.22 -18.38 16.24
C SER A 227 24.16 -19.51 16.66
N PRO A 228 24.40 -20.52 15.81
CA PRO A 228 25.33 -21.59 16.15
C PRO A 228 26.72 -20.99 16.44
N PRO A 229 27.43 -21.48 17.47
CA PRO A 229 28.78 -20.99 17.74
C PRO A 229 29.60 -21.18 16.46
N ALA A 230 30.22 -20.08 16.00
CA ALA A 230 31.03 -20.10 14.78
C ALA A 230 31.94 -21.34 14.84
N PRO A 231 31.96 -22.18 13.78
CA PRO A 231 32.71 -23.42 13.81
C PRO A 231 34.13 -23.05 14.20
N VAL A 232 34.55 -23.47 15.39
CA VAL A 232 35.86 -23.13 15.96
C VAL A 232 36.85 -23.50 14.89
N ALA A 233 37.43 -22.48 14.24
CA ALA A 233 38.17 -22.65 13.00
C ALA A 233 39.09 -23.84 13.19
N ALA A 234 38.79 -24.93 12.46
CA ALA A 234 39.39 -26.23 12.72
C ALA A 234 40.89 -26.00 12.84
N VAL A 235 41.44 -26.28 14.03
CA VAL A 235 42.84 -26.05 14.35
C VAL A 235 43.64 -26.48 13.13
N PRO A 236 44.40 -25.57 12.49
CA PRO A 236 44.98 -25.83 11.18
C PRO A 236 45.72 -27.15 11.28
N LEU A 237 45.16 -28.16 10.61
CA LEU A 237 45.68 -29.51 10.65
C LEU A 237 47.15 -29.41 10.22
N PRO A 238 48.12 -29.94 10.98
CA PRO A 238 49.53 -29.83 10.64
C PRO A 238 49.70 -30.30 9.19
N SER A 239 50.34 -29.45 8.39
CA SER A 239 50.50 -29.61 6.95
C SER A 239 50.85 -31.07 6.62
N PRO A 240 50.06 -31.76 5.78
CA PRO A 240 50.42 -33.12 5.39
C PRO A 240 51.79 -33.09 4.70
N PRO A 241 52.65 -34.10 4.96
CA PRO A 241 53.95 -34.18 4.31
C PRO A 241 53.78 -34.24 2.78
N PRO A 242 54.76 -33.70 2.02
CA PRO A 242 54.70 -33.68 0.56
C PRO A 242 54.86 -35.10 0.03
N GLU A 243 53.75 -35.80 -0.23
CA GLU A 243 53.79 -37.03 -1.02
C GLU A 243 53.35 -36.77 -2.45
N GLU A 244 54.24 -37.18 -3.35
CA GLU A 244 54.23 -37.04 -4.78
C GLU A 244 53.14 -37.92 -5.43
N ASP A 245 52.58 -37.40 -6.53
CA ASP A 245 51.95 -38.13 -7.63
C ASP A 245 50.87 -39.19 -7.31
N LYS A 246 49.64 -38.74 -7.03
CA LYS A 246 48.44 -39.54 -7.35
C LYS A 246 47.36 -38.73 -8.07
N LYS A 247 47.11 -39.21 -9.29
CA LYS A 247 46.13 -38.79 -10.30
C LYS A 247 44.74 -38.44 -9.76
N PHE A 248 44.29 -37.25 -10.15
CA PHE A 248 42.97 -37.00 -10.77
C PHE A 248 41.80 -37.79 -10.17
N PHE A 249 41.31 -37.34 -9.02
CA PHE A 249 39.98 -37.68 -8.54
C PHE A 249 39.26 -36.36 -8.28
N GLU A 250 38.34 -35.98 -9.17
CA GLU A 250 37.45 -34.85 -8.96
C GLU A 250 36.61 -35.13 -7.71
N PRO A 251 36.74 -34.34 -6.62
CA PRO A 251 35.84 -34.47 -5.48
C PRO A 251 34.45 -33.99 -5.93
N SER A 252 33.50 -34.92 -5.89
CA SER A 252 32.09 -34.70 -6.23
C SER A 252 31.52 -33.48 -5.49
N GLU A 253 31.11 -32.44 -6.22
CA GLU A 253 30.51 -31.19 -5.70
C GLU A 253 29.23 -31.44 -4.84
N GLU A 254 28.62 -32.63 -4.94
CA GLU A 254 27.41 -33.00 -4.20
C GLU A 254 27.62 -33.07 -2.68
N ALA A 255 28.81 -33.44 -2.21
CA ALA A 255 29.08 -33.50 -0.77
C ALA A 255 29.23 -32.12 -0.12
N SER A 256 29.57 -31.09 -0.90
CA SER A 256 29.73 -29.71 -0.37
C SER A 256 28.41 -28.95 -0.27
N ARG A 257 27.38 -29.32 -1.04
CA ARG A 257 26.04 -28.71 -0.91
C ARG A 257 25.28 -29.21 0.32
N ALA A 258 25.42 -30.48 0.69
CA ALA A 258 24.74 -31.04 1.85
C ALA A 258 25.27 -30.49 3.21
N ALA A 259 26.49 -29.95 3.25
CA ALA A 259 27.07 -29.35 4.46
C ALA A 259 26.76 -27.85 4.62
N ALA A 260 26.36 -27.16 3.54
CA ALA A 260 26.05 -25.72 3.56
C ALA A 260 24.59 -25.43 3.96
N ASP A 261 23.68 -26.40 3.81
CA ASP A 261 22.29 -26.33 4.30
C ASP A 261 22.18 -26.60 5.82
N GLY A 262 23.29 -26.39 6.55
CA GLY A 262 23.38 -26.46 8.00
C GLY A 262 22.51 -25.41 8.68
N ALA A 263 21.21 -25.70 8.75
CA ALA A 263 20.27 -25.38 9.82
C ALA A 263 20.37 -23.95 10.39
N SER A 264 20.21 -22.92 9.54
CA SER A 264 19.78 -21.62 10.06
C SER A 264 18.42 -21.81 10.74
N HIS A 265 18.38 -21.67 12.07
CA HIS A 265 17.16 -21.82 12.85
C HIS A 265 16.02 -21.00 12.22
N PRO A 266 14.80 -21.53 12.03
CA PRO A 266 13.75 -20.86 11.26
C PRO A 266 13.33 -19.50 11.85
N LEU A 267 13.63 -19.24 13.13
CA LEU A 267 13.45 -17.94 13.78
C LEU A 267 14.52 -16.90 13.45
N LEU A 268 15.72 -17.31 13.11
CA LEU A 268 16.84 -16.41 12.90
C LEU A 268 16.53 -15.46 11.73
N THR A 269 16.00 -16.00 10.63
CA THR A 269 15.70 -15.22 9.42
C THR A 269 14.64 -14.13 9.66
N PRO A 270 13.47 -14.41 10.28
CA PRO A 270 12.54 -13.36 10.69
C PRO A 270 13.16 -12.31 11.59
N LEU A 271 13.87 -12.72 12.65
CA LEU A 271 14.46 -11.80 13.62
C LEU A 271 15.52 -10.88 13.00
N GLN A 272 16.38 -11.42 12.15
CA GLN A 272 17.37 -10.64 11.38
C GLN A 272 16.71 -9.60 10.47
N ARG A 273 15.50 -9.87 9.96
CA ARG A 273 14.74 -8.90 9.15
C ARG A 273 14.08 -7.80 9.99
N LEU A 274 13.85 -8.02 11.29
CA LEU A 274 13.26 -7.01 12.16
C LEU A 274 14.26 -5.87 12.48
N LEU A 275 15.55 -6.17 12.58
CA LEU A 275 16.56 -5.17 12.95
C LEU A 275 16.66 -3.99 11.94
N PRO A 276 16.76 -4.21 10.62
CA PRO A 276 16.73 -3.10 9.66
C PRO A 276 15.42 -2.31 9.68
N LEU A 277 14.28 -2.98 9.91
CA LEU A 277 12.98 -2.31 10.00
C LEU A 277 12.87 -1.43 11.25
N LEU A 278 13.42 -1.89 12.38
CA LEU A 278 13.46 -1.13 13.62
C LEU A 278 14.40 0.08 13.50
N SER A 279 15.55 -0.10 12.84
CA SER A 279 16.46 1.02 12.52
C SER A 279 15.77 2.08 11.65
N LEU A 280 15.10 1.65 10.57
CA LEU A 280 14.37 2.55 9.69
C LEU A 280 13.29 3.35 10.43
N ARG A 281 12.54 2.69 11.33
CA ARG A 281 11.56 3.37 12.20
C ARG A 281 12.22 4.35 13.16
N GLY A 282 13.37 4.00 13.72
CA GLY A 282 14.16 4.92 14.53
C GLY A 282 14.53 6.18 13.76
N ASP A 283 14.89 6.06 12.48
CA ASP A 283 15.22 7.21 11.63
C ASP A 283 13.99 8.04 11.26
N ASN A 284 12.84 7.41 11.00
CA ASN A 284 11.58 8.14 10.81
C ASN A 284 11.16 8.92 12.06
N LEU A 285 11.32 8.33 13.26
CA LEU A 285 11.05 9.00 14.52
C LEU A 285 11.97 10.20 14.77
N LYS A 286 13.25 10.11 14.37
CA LYS A 286 14.17 11.26 14.41
C LYS A 286 13.71 12.36 13.46
N LEU A 287 13.25 12.02 12.26
CA LEU A 287 12.68 13.01 11.34
C LEU A 287 11.42 13.66 11.94
N ALA A 288 10.55 12.86 12.58
CA ALA A 288 9.39 13.38 13.29
C ALA A 288 9.80 14.34 14.43
N LEU A 289 10.88 14.04 15.15
CA LEU A 289 11.45 14.92 16.17
C LEU A 289 11.88 16.26 15.57
N GLU A 290 12.63 16.25 14.46
CA GLU A 290 13.06 17.45 13.75
C GLU A 290 11.87 18.32 13.30
N LEU A 291 10.78 17.69 12.85
CA LEU A 291 9.54 18.40 12.49
C LEU A 291 8.87 19.07 13.69
N VAL A 292 8.80 18.38 14.83
CA VAL A 292 8.20 18.93 16.07
C VAL A 292 9.07 20.04 16.63
N ASP A 293 10.39 19.92 16.59
CA ASP A 293 11.32 20.98 16.98
C ASP A 293 11.15 22.23 16.10
N GLY A 294 11.10 22.06 14.78
CA GLY A 294 10.82 23.17 13.86
C GLY A 294 9.46 23.84 14.13
N ALA A 295 8.43 23.04 14.41
CA ALA A 295 7.11 23.54 14.79
C ALA A 295 7.13 24.33 16.11
N ARG A 296 7.92 23.88 17.09
CA ARG A 296 8.11 24.54 18.38
C ARG A 296 8.86 25.86 18.22
N GLU A 297 9.90 25.88 17.41
CA GLU A 297 10.62 27.12 17.10
C GLU A 297 9.67 28.15 16.46
N GLY A 298 8.87 27.74 15.48
CA GLY A 298 7.83 28.58 14.86
C GLY A 298 6.81 29.11 15.88
N ALA A 299 6.29 28.24 16.75
CA ALA A 299 5.39 28.64 17.84
C ALA A 299 6.02 29.70 18.75
N SER A 300 7.28 29.49 19.12
CA SER A 300 8.01 30.42 20.00
C SER A 300 8.25 31.79 19.34
N MET A 301 8.50 31.81 18.02
CA MET A 301 8.64 33.06 17.28
C MET A 301 7.32 33.82 17.19
N ASN A 302 6.21 33.12 16.92
CA ASN A 302 4.87 33.72 16.89
C ASN A 302 4.47 34.28 18.26
N LEU A 303 4.72 33.54 19.34
CA LEU A 303 4.51 34.01 20.71
C LEU A 303 5.30 35.31 20.98
N ARG A 304 6.57 35.38 20.57
CA ARG A 304 7.38 36.61 20.68
C ARG A 304 6.80 37.76 19.87
N ALA A 305 6.35 37.51 18.65
CA ALA A 305 5.73 38.53 17.81
C ALA A 305 4.43 39.08 18.43
N VAL A 306 3.60 38.22 19.02
CA VAL A 306 2.41 38.63 19.80
C VAL A 306 2.81 39.47 21.01
N SER A 307 3.84 39.06 21.76
CA SER A 307 4.33 39.82 22.92
C SER A 307 4.87 41.22 22.56
N LEU A 308 5.31 41.41 21.30
CA LEU A 308 5.77 42.68 20.76
C LEU A 308 4.64 43.54 20.17
N GLY A 309 3.40 43.04 20.13
CA GLY A 309 2.26 43.73 19.54
C GLY A 309 2.34 43.85 18.01
N LEU A 310 2.96 42.87 17.34
CA LEU A 310 3.07 42.83 15.87
C LEU A 310 1.81 42.25 15.18
N TYR A 311 0.80 41.87 15.95
CA TYR A 311 -0.47 41.29 15.50
C TYR A 311 -1.67 42.12 15.95
#